data_AF-A0A953C381-F1
#
_entry.id   AF-A0A953C381-F1
#
_cell.length_a   1.000
_cell.length_b   1.000
_cell.length_c   1.000
_cell.angle_alpha   90.00
_cell.angle_beta   90.00
_cell.angle_gamma   90.00
#
_symmetry.space_group_name_H-M   'P 1'
#
loop_
_entity.id
_entity.type
_entity.pdbx_description
1 polymer ?
#
loop_
_entity_poly.entity_id
_entity_poly.type
_entity_poly.pdbx_seq_one_letter_code
_entity_poly.pdbx_strand_id
1 'polypeptide(L)' 'MILLAQTALYLLALAGIIACSFGLILFLGGALNRARPSAVRLRRAGLALLCLCGIVASAAAGFVGLPMIMYFAQHS' A
#
# COMPACT_ATOMS: atom_id res chain seq x y z
N MET A 1 9.82 -11.09 22.12
CA MET A 1 9.30 -9.78 21.64
C MET A 1 9.42 -9.63 20.12
N ILE A 2 10.51 -10.12 19.51
CA ILE A 2 10.76 -10.09 18.06
C ILE A 2 9.62 -10.70 17.21
N LEU A 3 9.08 -11.87 17.59
CA LEU A 3 7.98 -12.50 16.84
C LEU A 3 6.73 -11.60 16.78
N LEU A 4 6.39 -10.91 17.87
CA LEU A 4 5.27 -9.97 17.96
C LEU A 4 5.50 -8.72 17.12
N ALA A 5 6.72 -8.17 17.14
CA ALA A 5 7.07 -7.02 16.30
C ALA A 5 6.99 -7.36 14.80
N GLN A 6 7.47 -8.56 14.43
CA GLN A 6 7.43 -9.05 13.07
C GLN A 6 6.00 -9.29 12.57
N THR A 7 5.15 -9.94 13.37
CA THR A 7 3.74 -10.15 13.02
C THR A 7 2.98 -8.83 12.93
N ALA A 8 3.22 -7.89 13.84
CA ALA A 8 2.61 -6.56 13.78
C ALA A 8 3.00 -5.80 12.50
N LEU A 9 4.28 -5.78 12.13
CA LEU A 9 4.75 -5.12 10.89
C LEU A 9 4.19 -5.78 9.63
N TYR A 10 4.12 -7.11 9.61
CA TYR A 10 3.50 -7.84 8.50
C TYR A 10 2.02 -7.51 8.35
N LEU A 11 1.27 -7.51 9.46
CA LEU A 11 -0.17 -7.17 9.44
C LEU A 11 -0.41 -5.72 9.02
N LEU A 12 0.45 -4.79 9.43
CA LEU A 12 0.34 -3.38 9.06
C LEU A 12 0.61 -3.17 7.57
N ALA A 13 1.65 -3.81 7.03
CA ALA A 13 1.94 -3.82 5.60
C ALA A 13 0.75 -4.40 4.80
N LEU A 14 0.19 -5.52 5.27
CA LEU A 14 -0.92 -6.19 4.62
C LEU A 14 -2.20 -5.34 4.66
N ALA A 15 -2.52 -4.70 5.79
CA ALA A 15 -3.63 -3.77 5.91
C ALA A 15 -3.49 -2.57 4.96
N GLY A 16 -2.28 -2.01 4.84
CA GLY A 16 -1.98 -0.92 3.89
C GLY A 16 -2.21 -1.32 2.43
N ILE A 17 -1.76 -2.51 2.03
CA ILE A 17 -1.99 -3.07 0.70
C ILE A 17 -3.49 -3.24 0.43
N ILE A 18 -4.24 -3.83 1.38
CA ILE A 18 -5.69 -4.04 1.22
C ILE A 18 -6.43 -2.71 1.08
N ALA A 19 -6.20 -1.76 1.99
CA ALA A 19 -6.87 -0.46 1.97
C ALA A 19 -6.59 0.31 0.68
N CYS A 20 -5.33 0.33 0.24
CA CYS A 20 -4.96 0.98 -1.01
C CYS A 20 -5.49 0.24 -2.24
N SER A 21 -5.62 -1.08 -2.21
CA SER A 21 -6.21 -1.86 -3.31
C SER A 21 -7.70 -1.53 -3.49
N PHE A 22 -8.46 -1.41 -2.39
CA PHE A 22 -9.86 -0.97 -2.47
C PHE A 22 -9.97 0.47 -3.02
N GLY A 23 -9.13 1.39 -2.53
CA GLY A 23 -9.08 2.75 -3.07
C GLY A 23 -8.74 2.77 -4.56
N LEU A 24 -7.75 1.98 -4.98
CA LEU A 24 -7.34 1.85 -6.36
C LEU A 24 -8.51 1.45 -7.26
N ILE A 25 -9.24 0.39 -6.90
CA ILE A 25 -10.36 -0.14 -7.70
C ILE A 25 -11.45 0.93 -7.88
N LEU A 26 -11.81 1.63 -6.79
CA LEU A 26 -12.84 2.67 -6.80
C LEU A 26 -12.44 3.89 -7.66
N PHE A 27 -11.20 4.34 -7.54
CA PHE A 27 -10.72 5.49 -8.30
C PHE A 27 -10.45 5.14 -9.76
N LEU A 28 -9.90 3.95 -10.04
CA LEU A 28 -9.60 3.47 -11.39
C LEU A 28 -10.89 3.31 -12.22
N GLY A 29 -11.94 2.72 -11.63
CA GLY A 29 -13.26 2.63 -12.29
C GLY A 29 -13.82 4.01 -12.67
N GLY A 30 -13.59 5.02 -11.85
CA GLY A 30 -13.97 6.40 -12.17
C GLY A 30 -13.08 7.11 -13.20
N ALA A 31 -11.81 6.72 -13.31
CA ALA A 31 -10.88 7.24 -14.32
C ALA A 31 -11.16 6.66 -15.72
N LEU A 32 -11.56 5.39 -15.78
CA LEU A 32 -11.90 4.69 -17.01
C LEU A 32 -13.27 5.05 -17.57
N ASN A 33 -14.15 5.62 -16.74
CA ASN A 33 -15.51 5.94 -17.17
C ASN A 33 -15.55 7.12 -18.15
N ARG A 34 -15.73 6.83 -19.44
CA ARG A 34 -15.75 7.81 -20.55
C ARG A 34 -16.92 8.78 -20.48
N ALA A 35 -17.99 8.46 -19.76
CA ALA A 35 -19.14 9.35 -19.56
C ALA A 35 -18.82 10.58 -18.69
N ARG A 36 -17.68 10.59 -17.98
CA ARG A 36 -17.28 11.72 -17.12
C ARG A 36 -16.37 12.72 -17.83
N PRO A 37 -16.40 14.01 -17.43
CA PRO A 37 -15.48 15.03 -17.92
C PRO A 37 -14.02 14.63 -17.70
N SER A 38 -13.14 14.98 -18.65
CA SER A 38 -11.71 14.65 -18.62
C SER A 38 -11.01 15.11 -17.34
N ALA A 39 -11.34 16.29 -16.82
CA ALA A 39 -10.79 16.81 -15.56
C ALA A 39 -11.10 15.91 -14.35
N VAL A 40 -12.31 15.37 -14.28
CA VAL A 40 -12.72 14.44 -13.20
C VAL A 40 -12.01 13.10 -13.33
N ARG A 41 -11.84 12.61 -14.57
CA ARG A 41 -11.11 11.38 -14.86
C ARG A 41 -9.63 11.49 -14.47
N LEU A 42 -8.97 12.60 -14.81
CA LEU A 42 -7.58 12.90 -14.43
C LEU A 42 -7.41 12.94 -12.91
N ARG A 43 -8.31 13.62 -12.19
CA ARG A 43 -8.25 13.68 -10.73
C ARG A 43 -8.37 12.29 -10.10
N ARG A 44 -9.29 11.45 -10.60
CA ARG A 44 -9.43 10.06 -10.13
C ARG A 44 -8.24 9.18 -10.53
N ALA A 45 -7.67 9.37 -11.71
CA ALA A 45 -6.45 8.69 -12.11
C ALA A 45 -5.28 9.03 -11.18
N GLY A 46 -5.14 10.29 -10.77
CA GLY A 46 -4.15 10.72 -9.78
C GLY A 46 -4.34 10.06 -8.41
N LEU A 47 -5.59 9.96 -7.93
CA LEU A 47 -5.90 9.24 -6.69
C LEU A 47 -5.61 7.74 -6.78
N ALA A 48 -5.90 7.11 -7.92
CA ALA A 48 -5.53 5.72 -8.16
C ALA A 48 -4.00 5.55 -8.13
N LEU A 49 -3.25 6.46 -8.75
CA LEU A 49 -1.79 6.44 -8.73
C LEU A 49 -1.23 6.57 -7.31
N LEU A 50 -1.81 7.44 -6.49
CA LEU A 50 -1.46 7.55 -5.07
C LEU A 50 -1.74 6.25 -4.29
N CYS A 51 -2.86 5.57 -4.55
CA CYS A 51 -3.11 4.25 -3.97
C CYS A 51 -2.06 3.22 -4.42
N LEU A 52 -1.67 3.23 -5.70
CA LEU A 52 -0.59 2.38 -6.20
C LEU A 52 0.73 2.64 -5.47
N CYS A 53 1.11 3.90 -5.28
CA CYS A 53 2.28 4.27 -4.50
C CYS A 53 2.17 3.79 -3.05
N GLY A 54 0.98 3.88 -2.43
CA GLY A 54 0.71 3.35 -1.10
C GLY A 54 0.95 1.84 -0.99
N ILE A 55 0.49 1.06 -1.98
CA ILE A 55 0.74 -0.39 -2.05
C ILE A 55 2.24 -0.68 -2.11
N VAL A 56 2.96 0.01 -2.99
CA VAL A 56 4.42 -0.17 -3.15
C VAL A 56 5.15 0.19 -1.86
N ALA A 57 4.78 1.29 -1.21
CA ALA A 57 5.36 1.69 0.07
C ALA A 57 5.08 0.67 1.19
N SER A 58 3.85 0.15 1.28
CA SER A 58 3.52 -0.89 2.25
C SER A 58 4.24 -2.21 1.97
N ALA A 59 4.37 -2.61 0.70
CA ALA A 59 5.12 -3.80 0.32
C ALA A 59 6.61 -3.66 0.64
N ALA A 60 7.21 -2.51 0.33
CA ALA A 60 8.60 -2.21 0.66
C ALA A 60 8.83 -2.17 2.18
N ALA A 61 7.91 -1.60 2.95
CA ALA A 61 7.98 -1.60 4.41
C ALA A 61 7.93 -3.02 4.99
N GLY A 62 7.08 -3.90 4.44
CA GLY A 62 7.10 -5.32 4.79
C GLY A 62 8.43 -6.00 4.43
N PHE A 63 8.92 -5.78 3.21
CA PHE A 63 10.12 -6.42 2.69
C PHE A 63 11.43 -5.95 3.37
N VAL A 64 11.50 -4.70 3.80
CA VAL A 64 12.66 -4.11 4.51
C VAL A 64 12.53 -4.28 6.02
N GLY A 65 11.31 -4.16 6.57
CA GLY A 65 11.06 -4.32 7.99
C GLY A 65 11.34 -5.72 8.50
N LEU A 66 11.00 -6.76 7.72
CA LEU A 66 11.29 -8.16 8.04
C LEU A 66 12.79 -8.45 8.28
N PRO A 67 13.71 -8.17 7.33
CA PRO A 67 15.14 -8.41 7.51
C PRO A 67 15.77 -7.46 8.54
N MET A 68 15.28 -6.22 8.67
CA MET A 68 15.76 -5.30 9.71
C MET A 68 15.53 -5.85 11.12
N ILE A 69 14.31 -6.35 11.41
CA ILE A 69 14.00 -6.98 12.70
C ILE A 69 14.88 -8.21 12.93
N MET A 70 15.07 -9.05 11.91
CA MET A 70 15.92 -10.24 12.00
C MET A 70 17.38 -9.89 12.29
N TYR A 71 17.91 -8.86 11.63
CA TYR A 71 19.25 -8.37 11.87
C TYR A 71 19.44 -7.91 13.32
N PHE A 72 18.51 -7.10 13.84
CA PHE A 72 18.56 -6.66 15.24
C PHE A 72 18.37 -7.82 16.22
N ALA A 73 17.53 -8.81 15.88
CA ALA A 73 17.32 -10.00 16.70
C ALA A 73 18.57 -10.90 16.81
N GLN A 74 19.43 -10.92 15.79
CA GLN A 74 20.67 -11.71 15.79
C GLN A 74 21.84 -11.00 16.49
N HIS A 75 21.75 -9.68 16.67
CA HIS A 75 22.81 -8.84 17.26
C HIS A 75 22.44 -8.31 18.66
N SER A 76 21.33 -8.76 19.24
CA SER A 76 20.86 -8.47 20.60
C SER A 76 20.99 -9.68 21.51
#